data_AF-A0A7V4ZF80-F1
#
_entry.id   AF-A0A7V4ZF80-F1
#
_cell.length_a   1.000
_cell.length_b   1.000
_cell.length_c   1.000
_cell.angle_alpha   90.00
_cell.angle_beta   90.00
_cell.angle_gamma   90.00
#
_symmetry.space_group_name_H-M   'P 1'
#
loop_
_entity.id
_entity.type
_entity.pdbx_description
1 polymer ?
#
loop_
_entity_poly.entity_id
_entity_poly.type
_entity_poly.pdbx_seq_one_letter_code
_entity_poly.pdbx_strand_id
1 'polypeptide(L)'
;MALWLPSQQRGLRGSLARLTVPTLVIWGGADRINSVANGQALVAVQPSARLVIVPGAGHNVQEEAPRAVADAILCHAGAVPAQPGTRPAA
;
A
#
# COMPACT_ATOMS: atom_id res chain seq x y z
N MET A 1 -8.27 7.67 -9.46
CA MET A 1 -7.23 6.87 -10.15
C MET A 1 -6.22 7.88 -10.69
N ALA A 2 -4.95 7.80 -10.29
CA ALA A 2 -3.96 8.88 -10.44
C ALA A 2 -3.63 9.19 -11.90
N LEU A 3 -3.60 10.48 -12.24
CA LEU A 3 -3.33 11.04 -13.58
C LEU A 3 -1.81 11.20 -13.87
N TRP A 4 -0.98 10.20 -13.58
CA TRP A 4 0.43 10.21 -14.01
C TRP A 4 0.85 8.86 -14.62
N LEU A 5 1.40 8.96 -15.84
CA LEU A 5 1.84 7.90 -16.78
C LEU A 5 0.74 6.92 -17.26
N PRO A 6 -0.14 7.33 -18.19
CA PRO A 6 -1.20 6.48 -18.77
C PRO A 6 -0.67 5.19 -19.42
N SER A 7 0.56 5.22 -19.95
CA SER A 7 1.19 4.07 -20.63
C SER A 7 1.60 2.96 -19.67
N GLN A 8 1.93 3.28 -18.42
CA GLN A 8 2.36 2.29 -17.41
C GLN A 8 1.20 1.68 -16.62
N GLN A 9 -0.01 2.23 -16.75
CA GLN A 9 -1.19 1.77 -16.03
C GLN A 9 -2.07 0.80 -16.85
N ARG A 10 -1.75 0.54 -18.13
CA ARG A 10 -2.51 -0.41 -18.96
C ARG A 10 -2.49 -1.79 -18.33
N GLY A 11 -3.67 -2.33 -18.03
CA GLY A 11 -3.83 -3.64 -17.39
C GLY A 11 -3.56 -3.65 -15.87
N LEU A 12 -2.98 -2.60 -15.29
CA LEU A 12 -2.64 -2.54 -13.85
C LEU A 12 -3.88 -2.71 -12.98
N ARG A 13 -4.97 -2.00 -13.30
CA ARG A 13 -6.24 -2.12 -12.56
C ARG A 13 -6.75 -3.57 -12.54
N GLY A 14 -6.68 -4.26 -13.67
CA GLY A 14 -7.08 -5.66 -13.76
C GLY A 14 -6.15 -6.59 -12.99
N SER A 15 -4.84 -6.33 -13.01
CA SER A 15 -3.87 -7.11 -12.25
C SER A 15 -4.02 -6.92 -10.73
N LEU A 16 -4.23 -5.69 -10.27
CA LEU A 16 -4.50 -5.40 -8.85
C LEU A 16 -5.81 -6.05 -8.37
N ALA A 17 -6.86 -6.02 -9.19
CA ALA A 17 -8.15 -6.63 -8.85
C ALA A 17 -8.08 -8.16 -8.66
N ARG A 18 -7.08 -8.84 -9.25
CA ARG A 18 -6.88 -10.29 -9.10
C ARG A 18 -6.06 -10.68 -7.88
N LEU A 19 -5.43 -9.73 -7.19
CA LEU A 19 -4.61 -10.03 -6.01
C LEU A 19 -5.50 -10.34 -4.80
N THR A 20 -5.38 -11.57 -4.30
CA THR A 20 -6.11 -12.04 -3.11
C THR A 20 -5.28 -11.96 -1.83
N VAL A 21 -3.96 -11.84 -1.95
CA VAL A 21 -3.05 -11.71 -0.82
C VAL A 21 -3.42 -10.48 0.03
N PRO A 22 -3.34 -10.55 1.37
CA PRO A 22 -3.44 -9.37 2.21
C PRO A 22 -2.44 -8.32 1.76
N THR A 23 -2.88 -7.07 1.66
CA THR A 23 -2.01 -5.97 1.19
C THR A 23 -2.19 -4.76 2.08
N LEU A 24 -1.09 -4.17 2.50
CA LEU A 24 -1.06 -2.91 3.21
C LEU A 24 -0.65 -1.79 2.25
N VAL A 25 -1.44 -0.73 2.21
CA VAL A 25 -1.13 0.53 1.53
C VAL A 25 -0.95 1.59 2.60
N ILE A 26 0.20 2.26 2.60
CA ILE A 26 0.51 3.36 3.54
C ILE A 26 0.64 4.64 2.72
N TRP A 27 -0.03 5.72 3.14
CA TRP A 27 -0.08 6.98 2.41
C TRP A 27 0.09 8.18 3.32
N GLY A 28 0.77 9.23 2.85
CA GLY A 28 0.89 10.49 3.57
C GLY A 28 -0.38 11.32 3.45
N GLY A 29 -0.93 11.77 4.57
CA GLY A 29 -2.13 12.63 4.57
C GLY A 29 -1.90 14.01 3.98
N ALA A 30 -0.65 14.46 3.92
CA ALA A 30 -0.23 15.74 3.37
C ALA A 30 0.56 15.60 2.04
N ASP A 31 0.48 14.44 1.37
CA ASP A 31 1.15 14.20 0.08
C ASP A 31 0.61 15.16 -0.99
N ARG A 32 1.49 16.04 -1.48
CA ARG A 32 1.22 17.02 -2.55
C ARG A 32 1.62 16.53 -3.94
N ILE A 33 2.34 15.42 -4.03
CA ILE A 33 2.75 14.78 -5.28
C ILE A 33 1.64 13.83 -5.73
N ASN A 34 1.20 12.95 -4.82
CA ASN A 34 0.10 12.03 -5.07
C ASN A 34 -0.97 12.15 -3.98
N SER A 35 -2.12 12.71 -4.33
CA SER A 35 -3.21 12.86 -3.37
C SER A 35 -3.67 11.52 -2.79
N VAL A 36 -4.16 11.56 -1.55
CA VAL A 36 -4.74 10.42 -0.83
C VAL A 36 -5.84 9.70 -1.63
N ALA A 37 -6.52 10.39 -2.54
CA ALA A 37 -7.51 9.81 -3.44
C ALA A 37 -6.94 8.65 -4.29
N ASN A 38 -5.64 8.60 -4.51
CA ASN A 38 -4.97 7.52 -5.22
C ASN A 38 -4.88 6.25 -4.37
N GLY A 39 -4.50 6.37 -3.10
CA GLY A 39 -4.53 5.26 -2.15
C GLY A 39 -5.95 4.72 -1.95
N GLN A 40 -6.95 5.61 -1.85
CA GLN A 40 -8.37 5.23 -1.79
C GLN A 40 -8.82 4.49 -3.05
N ALA A 41 -8.44 4.97 -4.23
CA ALA A 41 -8.75 4.30 -5.49
C ALA A 41 -8.10 2.92 -5.62
N LEU A 42 -6.89 2.73 -5.05
CA LEU A 42 -6.21 1.44 -5.05
C LEU A 42 -6.97 0.42 -4.20
N VAL A 43 -7.34 0.77 -2.96
CA VAL A 43 -8.06 -0.16 -2.08
C VAL A 43 -9.49 -0.44 -2.54
N ALA A 44 -10.09 0.47 -3.30
CA ALA A 44 -11.37 0.21 -3.98
C ALA A 44 -11.25 -0.82 -5.12
N VAL A 45 -10.05 -1.00 -5.69
CA VAL A 45 -9.78 -1.97 -6.77
C VAL A 45 -9.36 -3.33 -6.22
N GLN A 46 -8.60 -3.36 -5.11
CA GLN A 46 -8.13 -4.60 -4.48
C GLN A 46 -8.81 -4.82 -3.11
N PRO A 47 -9.82 -5.69 -3.00
CA PRO A 47 -10.60 -5.88 -1.77
C PRO A 47 -9.80 -6.37 -0.54
N SER A 48 -8.71 -7.10 -0.77
CA SER A 48 -7.79 -7.57 0.29
C SER A 48 -6.84 -6.48 0.78
N ALA A 49 -6.85 -5.29 0.18
CA ALA A 49 -6.04 -4.17 0.61
C ALA A 49 -6.62 -3.47 1.84
N ARG A 50 -5.74 -2.86 2.63
CA ARG A 50 -6.09 -1.92 3.70
C ARG A 50 -5.26 -0.66 3.51
N LEU A 51 -5.89 0.50 3.71
CA LEU A 51 -5.24 1.80 3.61
C LEU A 51 -4.98 2.37 5.00
N VAL A 52 -3.73 2.74 5.27
CA VAL A 52 -3.32 3.54 6.42
C VAL A 52 -2.89 4.91 5.90
N ILE A 53 -3.57 5.96 6.37
CA ILE A 53 -3.18 7.34 6.09
C ILE A 53 -2.43 7.87 7.31
N VAL A 54 -1.21 8.35 7.11
CA VAL A 54 -0.37 8.94 8.16
C VAL A 54 -0.59 10.45 8.17
N PRO A 55 -1.28 11.01 9.17
CA PRO A 55 -1.57 12.44 9.21
C PRO A 55 -0.29 13.27 9.24
N GLY A 56 -0.26 14.37 8.49
CA GLY A 56 0.87 15.30 8.45
C GLY A 56 2.08 14.86 7.62
N ALA A 57 2.22 13.57 7.28
CA ALA A 57 3.29 13.09 6.40
C ALA A 57 3.00 13.40 4.93
N GLY A 58 4.03 13.79 4.20
CA GLY A 58 4.06 14.04 2.76
C GLY A 58 4.30 12.78 1.94
N HIS A 59 5.02 12.93 0.82
CA HIS A 59 5.17 11.86 -0.17
C HIS A 59 6.05 10.71 0.31
N ASN A 60 7.13 11.02 1.04
CA ASN A 60 8.11 10.04 1.48
C ASN A 60 7.78 9.58 2.91
N VAL A 61 6.61 8.97 3.09
CA VAL A 61 6.05 8.62 4.41
C VAL A 61 7.03 7.84 5.29
N GLN A 62 7.83 6.95 4.70
CA GLN A 62 8.85 6.17 5.39
C GLN A 62 10.00 7.00 5.96
N GLU A 63 10.32 8.14 5.35
CA GLU A 63 11.34 9.07 5.84
C GLU A 63 10.75 10.07 6.84
N GLU A 64 9.53 10.53 6.57
CA GLU A 64 8.87 11.58 7.36
C GLU A 64 8.24 11.04 8.66
N ALA A 65 7.74 9.81 8.64
CA ALA A 65 7.08 9.17 9.77
C ALA A 65 7.50 7.69 9.93
N PRO A 66 8.82 7.40 10.08
CA PRO A 66 9.36 6.05 10.04
C PRO A 66 8.72 5.11 11.08
N ARG A 67 8.42 5.64 12.28
CA ARG A 67 7.79 4.85 13.35
C ARG A 67 6.36 4.45 12.98
N ALA A 68 5.56 5.38 12.45
CA ALA A 68 4.19 5.09 12.04
C ALA A 68 4.16 4.04 10.90
N VAL A 69 5.12 4.12 9.98
CA VAL A 69 5.28 3.13 8.90
C VAL A 69 5.66 1.76 9.47
N ALA A 70 6.67 1.70 10.34
CA ALA A 70 7.12 0.44 10.95
C ALA A 70 6.00 -0.23 11.76
N ASP A 71 5.27 0.54 12.58
CA ASP A 71 4.15 0.03 13.38
C ASP A 71 3.03 -0.53 12.48
N ALA A 72 2.71 0.16 11.38
CA ALA A 72 1.72 -0.32 10.41
C ALA A 72 2.15 -1.64 9.74
N ILE A 73 3.42 -1.76 9.37
CA ILE A 73 3.98 -2.99 8.78
C ILE A 73 3.92 -4.15 9.78
N LEU A 74 4.39 -3.94 11.02
CA LEU A 74 4.40 -4.98 12.05
C LEU A 74 2.99 -5.45 12.40
N CYS A 75 2.04 -4.52 12.53
CA CYS A 75 0.63 -4.83 12.76
C CYS A 75 0.05 -5.68 11.62
N HIS A 76 0.31 -5.30 10.37
CA HIS A 76 -0.16 -6.05 9.21
C HIS A 76 0.46 -7.46 9.15
N ALA A 77 1.77 -7.58 9.34
CA ALA A 77 2.46 -8.86 9.32
C ALA A 77 1.98 -9.81 10.42
N GLY A 78 1.69 -9.30 11.62
CA GLY A 78 1.14 -10.08 12.72
C GLY A 78 -0.33 -10.53 12.51
N ALA A 79 -1.10 -9.78 11.71
CA ALA A 79 -2.49 -10.11 11.40
C ALA A 79 -2.64 -11.13 10.26
N VAL A 80 -1.59 -11.32 9.44
CA VAL A 80 -1.60 -12.28 8.34
C VAL A 80 -1.11 -13.65 8.86
N PRO A 81 -1.87 -14.74 8.68
CA PRO A 81 -1.40 -16.07 9.04
C PRO A 81 -0.07 -16.37 8.36
N ALA A 82 0.94 -16.80 9.12
CA ALA A 82 2.23 -17.19 8.56
C ALA A 82 2.01 -18.23 7.45
N GLN A 83 2.54 -17.95 6.26
CA GLN A 83 2.63 -18.97 5.22
C GLN A 83 3.57 -20.08 5.74
N PRO A 84 3.20 -21.37 5.62
CA PRO A 84 4.14 -22.44 5.94
C PRO A 84 5.40 -22.24 5.11
N GLY A 85 6.52 -21.97 5.79
CA GLY A 85 7.69 -21.37 5.17
C GLY A 85 8.34 -22.26 4.11
N THR A 86 8.45 -21.76 2.89
CA THR A 86 9.59 -22.09 2.02
C THR A 86 10.79 -21.32 2.52
N ARG A 87 11.60 -21.96 3.37
CA ARG A 87 12.91 -21.42 3.74
C ARG A 87 13.75 -21.31 2.46
N PRO A 88 14.38 -20.17 2.15
CA PRO A 88 15.36 -20.14 1.06
C PRO A 88 16.44 -21.19 1.35
N ALA A 89 16.79 -22.00 0.36
CA ALA A 89 17.94 -22.88 0.47
C ALA A 89 19.17 -22.01 0.80
N ALA A 90 19.88 -22.40 1.85
CA ALA A 90 21.12 -21.75 2.29
C ALA A 90 22.23 -21.91 1.25
#